data_AF-A0A3S1B079-F1
#
_entry.id   AF-A0A3S1B079-F1
#
_cell.length_a   1.000
_cell.length_b   1.000
_cell.length_c   1.000
_cell.angle_alpha   90.00
_cell.angle_beta   90.00
_cell.angle_gamma   90.00
#
_symmetry.space_group_name_H-M   'P 1'
#
loop_
_entity.id
_entity.type
_entity.pdbx_description
1 polymer ?
#
loop_
_entity_poly.entity_id
_entity_poly.type
_entity_poly.pdbx_seq_one_letter_code
_entity_poly.pdbx_strand_id
1 'polypeptide(L)'
;MAVSGAVIAAGWIPFIVVLVLIFLFSGFYVRYFMHKYDSEIVITVSAIIALSVTLITSALVPVDIFLVSYMKDHDGSFKDWAQNKTVRDDLEHTVLVTYYVFYGIIAFFLFLLLPFMYFFYEEKDENSTCKARCYASLKYCVVCVIIAVVFLLIGALVPGRTSPKSNSTEWEKIDFLLHDMTQTSNLKTSYLKTN
;
A
#
# COMPACT_ATOMS: atom_id res chain seq x y z
N MET A 1 3.78 -32.09 -14.65
CA MET A 1 2.50 -32.56 -14.07
C MET A 1 1.47 -31.47 -14.31
N ALA A 2 0.40 -31.75 -15.04
CA ALA A 2 -0.64 -30.77 -15.32
C ALA A 2 -1.48 -30.55 -14.06
N VAL A 3 -1.48 -29.33 -13.53
CA VAL A 3 -2.34 -28.96 -12.40
C VAL A 3 -3.79 -29.13 -12.86
N SER A 4 -4.58 -29.94 -12.13
CA SER A 4 -5.98 -30.21 -12.46
C SER A 4 -6.76 -28.89 -12.58
N GLY A 5 -7.47 -28.69 -13.69
CA GLY A 5 -8.19 -27.45 -13.97
C GLY A 5 -9.21 -27.07 -12.89
N ALA A 6 -9.71 -28.04 -12.12
CA ALA A 6 -10.59 -27.79 -10.98
C ALA A 6 -9.88 -27.05 -9.83
N VAL A 7 -8.59 -27.31 -9.63
CA VAL A 7 -7.78 -26.70 -8.56
C VAL A 7 -7.43 -25.26 -8.92
N ILE A 8 -7.13 -25.01 -10.20
CA ILE A 8 -6.91 -23.66 -10.73
C ILE A 8 -8.21 -22.86 -10.66
N ALA A 9 -9.34 -23.43 -11.11
CA ALA A 9 -10.64 -22.78 -11.05
C ALA A 9 -11.03 -22.43 -9.61
N ALA A 10 -10.89 -23.36 -8.66
CA ALA A 10 -11.20 -23.13 -7.25
C ALA A 10 -10.34 -22.03 -6.62
N GLY A 11 -9.09 -21.82 -7.06
CA GLY A 11 -8.23 -20.75 -6.58
C GLY A 11 -8.53 -19.38 -7.21
N TRP A 12 -8.82 -19.33 -8.51
CA TRP A 12 -9.00 -18.06 -9.24
C TRP A 12 -10.40 -17.47 -9.12
N ILE A 13 -11.44 -18.31 -8.98
CA ILE A 13 -12.83 -17.84 -8.83
C ILE A 13 -13.00 -16.88 -7.63
N PRO A 14 -12.60 -17.21 -6.39
CA PRO A 14 -12.79 -16.30 -5.26
C PRO A 14 -12.01 -15.00 -5.46
N PHE A 15 -10.84 -15.05 -6.09
CA PHE A 15 -10.05 -13.86 -6.39
C PHE A 15 -10.76 -12.89 -7.35
N ILE A 16 -11.30 -13.42 -8.45
CA ILE A 16 -12.06 -12.61 -9.41
C ILE A 16 -13.33 -12.05 -8.77
N VAL A 17 -14.03 -12.84 -7.95
CA VAL A 17 -15.22 -12.38 -7.22
C VAL A 17 -14.89 -11.21 -6.31
N VAL A 18 -13.81 -11.31 -5.52
CA VAL A 18 -13.38 -10.22 -4.63
C VAL A 18 -13.00 -8.97 -5.42
N LEU A 19 -12.26 -9.11 -6.54
CA LEU A 19 -11.91 -7.97 -7.39
C LEU A 19 -13.13 -7.26 -7.98
N VAL A 20 -14.12 -8.01 -8.47
CA VAL A 20 -15.36 -7.45 -9.01
C VAL A 20 -16.14 -6.72 -7.91
N LEU A 21 -16.25 -7.32 -6.71
CA LEU A 21 -16.90 -6.69 -5.57
C LEU A 21 -16.21 -5.38 -5.17
N ILE A 22 -14.88 -5.34 -5.15
CA ILE A 22 -14.11 -4.13 -4.87
C ILE A 22 -14.43 -3.03 -5.89
N PHE A 23 -14.43 -3.37 -7.18
CA PHE A 23 -14.70 -2.39 -8.24
C PHE A 23 -16.12 -1.84 -8.18
N LEU A 24 -17.11 -2.71 -7.95
CA LEU A 24 -18.51 -2.32 -7.76
C LEU A 24 -18.69 -1.46 -6.52
N PHE A 25 -18.09 -1.86 -5.40
CA PHE A 25 -18.15 -1.10 -4.15
C PHE A 25 -17.49 0.27 -4.31
N SER A 26 -16.31 0.35 -4.91
CA SER A 26 -15.60 1.60 -5.16
C SER A 26 -16.44 2.53 -6.06
N GLY A 27 -17.01 2.02 -7.14
CA GLY A 27 -17.85 2.80 -8.05
C GLY A 27 -19.14 3.30 -7.37
N PHE A 28 -19.80 2.42 -6.60
CA PHE A 28 -20.99 2.78 -5.84
C PHE A 28 -20.69 3.82 -4.77
N TYR A 29 -19.64 3.61 -3.98
CA TYR A 29 -19.23 4.51 -2.89
C TYR A 29 -18.94 5.92 -3.42
N VAL A 30 -18.12 6.05 -4.47
CA VAL A 30 -17.83 7.36 -5.05
C VAL A 30 -19.08 8.01 -5.63
N ARG A 31 -19.94 7.27 -6.35
CA ARG A 31 -21.19 7.83 -6.89
C ARG A 31 -22.20 8.23 -5.81
N TYR A 32 -22.21 7.53 -4.68
CA TYR A 32 -23.11 7.83 -3.57
C TYR A 32 -22.68 9.10 -2.84
N PHE A 33 -21.38 9.29 -2.60
CA PHE A 33 -20.86 10.44 -1.85
C PHE A 33 -20.52 11.67 -2.72
N MET A 34 -20.38 11.54 -4.05
CA MET A 34 -20.14 12.70 -4.91
C MET A 34 -21.41 13.51 -5.17
N HIS A 35 -21.35 14.81 -4.87
CA HIS A 35 -22.43 15.75 -5.14
C HIS A 35 -22.57 16.02 -6.65
N LYS A 36 -23.81 16.02 -7.14
CA LYS A 36 -24.16 15.99 -8.58
C LYS A 36 -23.87 17.28 -9.36
N TYR A 37 -23.52 18.37 -8.68
CA TYR A 37 -23.56 19.71 -9.26
C TYR A 37 -22.22 20.24 -9.79
N ASP A 38 -21.08 19.60 -9.49
CA ASP A 38 -19.78 20.07 -10.00
C ASP A 38 -18.72 18.96 -10.19
N SER A 39 -19.16 17.74 -10.49
CA SER A 39 -18.23 16.64 -10.64
C SER A 39 -17.66 16.57 -12.06
N GLU A 40 -16.39 16.89 -12.24
CA GLU A 40 -15.69 16.56 -13.48
C GLU A 40 -15.44 15.04 -13.55
N ILE A 41 -15.65 14.46 -14.74
CA ILE A 41 -15.49 13.03 -14.99
C ILE A 41 -14.06 12.58 -14.64
N VAL A 42 -13.06 13.41 -14.94
CA VAL A 42 -11.64 13.12 -14.69
C VAL A 42 -11.38 12.92 -13.20
N ILE A 43 -11.93 13.80 -12.36
CA ILE A 43 -11.78 13.73 -10.89
C ILE A 43 -12.48 12.48 -10.36
N THR A 44 -13.72 12.23 -10.80
CA THR A 44 -14.50 11.06 -10.39
C THR A 44 -13.77 9.76 -10.73
N VAL A 45 -13.26 9.63 -11.96
CA VAL A 45 -12.54 8.44 -12.41
C VAL A 45 -11.24 8.26 -11.62
N SER A 46 -10.48 9.34 -11.40
CA SER A 46 -9.25 9.30 -10.60
C SER A 46 -9.51 8.84 -9.16
N ALA A 47 -10.61 9.30 -8.54
CA ALA A 47 -11.02 8.91 -7.20
C ALA A 47 -11.46 7.43 -7.13
N ILE A 48 -12.21 6.94 -8.14
CA ILE A 48 -12.59 5.53 -8.25
C ILE A 48 -11.34 4.65 -8.38
N ILE A 49 -10.38 5.03 -9.21
CA ILE A 49 -9.13 4.27 -9.40
C ILE A 49 -8.33 4.26 -8.10
N ALA A 50 -8.16 5.41 -7.44
CA ALA A 50 -7.40 5.50 -6.19
C ALA A 50 -8.04 4.67 -5.07
N LEU A 51 -9.36 4.73 -4.93
CA LEU A 51 -10.10 3.93 -3.95
C LEU A 51 -10.02 2.43 -4.27
N SER A 52 -10.17 2.06 -5.55
CA SER A 52 -10.06 0.67 -6.00
C SER A 52 -8.69 0.08 -5.68
N VAL A 53 -7.60 0.79 -5.99
CA VAL A 53 -6.23 0.32 -5.70
C VAL A 53 -5.99 0.18 -4.20
N THR A 54 -6.53 1.12 -3.40
CA THR A 54 -6.43 1.05 -1.93
C THR A 54 -7.14 -0.17 -1.39
N LEU A 55 -8.35 -0.47 -1.88
CA LEU A 55 -9.12 -1.65 -1.48
C LEU A 55 -8.47 -2.96 -1.95
N ILE A 56 -7.92 -3.00 -3.17
CA ILE A 56 -7.15 -4.15 -3.67
C ILE A 56 -5.95 -4.42 -2.77
N THR A 57 -5.22 -3.38 -2.37
CA THR A 57 -4.06 -3.52 -1.49
C THR A 57 -4.44 -4.02 -0.10
N SER A 58 -5.58 -3.56 0.44
CA SER A 58 -6.14 -4.09 1.69
C SER A 58 -6.53 -5.57 1.56
N ALA A 59 -7.12 -5.96 0.42
CA ALA A 59 -7.46 -7.34 0.10
C ALA A 59 -6.23 -8.24 -0.18
N LEU A 60 -5.04 -7.67 -0.38
CA LEU A 60 -3.81 -8.44 -0.54
C LEU A 60 -3.42 -9.18 0.75
N VAL A 61 -3.73 -8.61 1.91
CA VAL A 61 -3.45 -9.21 3.23
C VAL A 61 -4.18 -10.55 3.43
N PRO A 62 -5.51 -10.66 3.25
CA PRO A 62 -6.17 -11.96 3.35
C PRO A 62 -5.73 -12.94 2.24
N VAL A 63 -5.33 -12.45 1.06
CA VAL A 63 -4.79 -13.30 -0.02
C VAL A 63 -3.44 -13.90 0.37
N ASP A 64 -2.57 -13.12 1.01
CA ASP A 64 -1.29 -13.58 1.54
C ASP A 64 -1.48 -14.68 2.59
N ILE A 65 -2.36 -14.43 3.58
CA ILE A 65 -2.73 -15.42 4.60
C ILE A 65 -3.27 -16.71 3.95
N PHE A 66 -4.13 -16.57 2.94
CA PHE A 66 -4.67 -17.71 2.19
C PHE A 66 -3.56 -18.47 1.45
N LEU A 67 -2.64 -17.78 0.79
CA LEU A 67 -1.57 -18.40 -0.01
C LEU A 67 -0.62 -19.22 0.88
N VAL A 68 -0.20 -18.65 2.01
CA VAL A 68 0.64 -19.34 3.00
C VAL A 68 -0.09 -20.55 3.59
N SER A 69 -1.39 -20.41 3.87
CA SER A 69 -2.23 -21.52 4.34
C SER A 69 -2.38 -22.61 3.27
N TYR A 70 -2.56 -22.22 2.00
CA TYR A 70 -2.77 -23.13 0.88
C TYR A 70 -1.53 -24.00 0.57
N MET A 71 -0.33 -23.50 0.89
CA MET A 71 0.92 -24.26 0.80
C MET A 71 1.05 -25.39 1.82
N LYS A 72 0.31 -25.31 2.93
CA LYS A 72 0.35 -26.29 4.01
C LYS A 72 -0.81 -27.27 3.91
N ASP A 73 -0.57 -28.49 4.37
CA ASP A 73 -1.61 -29.49 4.60
C ASP A 73 -2.17 -29.35 6.02
N HIS A 74 -3.24 -30.10 6.33
CA HIS A 74 -3.90 -30.07 7.63
C HIS A 74 -2.99 -30.53 8.78
N ASP A 75 -1.96 -31.31 8.46
CA ASP A 75 -0.93 -31.79 9.38
C ASP A 75 0.24 -30.79 9.58
N GLY A 76 0.18 -29.62 8.91
CA GLY A 76 1.22 -28.58 8.95
C GLY A 76 2.44 -28.86 8.07
N SER A 77 2.48 -30.00 7.38
CA SER A 77 3.47 -30.33 6.35
C SER A 77 3.23 -29.50 5.08
N PHE A 78 4.27 -29.28 4.27
CA PHE A 78 4.09 -28.62 2.98
C PHE A 78 3.52 -29.61 1.95
N LYS A 79 2.64 -29.13 1.07
CA LYS A 79 2.17 -29.95 -0.06
C LYS A 79 3.31 -30.28 -1.02
N ASP A 80 3.18 -31.37 -1.78
CA ASP A 80 4.24 -31.87 -2.70
C ASP A 80 4.80 -30.81 -3.66
N TRP A 81 3.96 -29.86 -4.10
CA TRP A 81 4.38 -28.76 -4.96
C TRP A 81 5.15 -27.64 -4.22
N ALA A 82 4.96 -27.52 -2.91
CA ALA A 82 5.56 -26.50 -2.03
C ALA A 82 6.70 -27.06 -1.15
N GLN A 83 7.03 -28.35 -1.27
CA GLN A 83 8.14 -28.99 -0.55
C GLN A 83 9.51 -28.44 -1.00
N ASN A 84 9.61 -28.00 -2.26
CA ASN A 84 10.85 -27.43 -2.78
C ASN A 84 11.07 -26.00 -2.25
N LYS A 85 12.20 -25.78 -1.57
CA LYS A 85 12.57 -24.48 -0.99
C LYS A 85 12.64 -23.38 -2.06
N THR A 86 13.15 -23.68 -3.25
CA THR A 86 13.29 -22.66 -4.31
C THR A 86 11.94 -22.12 -4.76
N VAL A 87 10.93 -22.98 -4.84
CA VAL A 87 9.56 -22.58 -5.25
C VAL A 87 8.92 -21.70 -4.18
N ARG A 88 9.18 -21.98 -2.90
CA ARG A 88 8.67 -21.17 -1.80
C ARG A 88 9.32 -19.78 -1.77
N ASP A 89 10.64 -19.73 -1.90
CA ASP A 89 11.39 -18.48 -1.86
C ASP A 89 10.99 -17.56 -3.03
N ASP A 90 10.79 -18.13 -4.23
CA ASP A 90 10.28 -17.39 -5.40
C ASP A 90 8.86 -16.83 -5.16
N LEU A 91 7.99 -17.61 -4.53
CA LEU A 91 6.61 -17.20 -4.21
C LEU A 91 6.61 -16.07 -3.17
N GLU A 92 7.39 -16.20 -2.10
CA GLU A 92 7.56 -15.18 -1.06
C GLU A 92 8.11 -13.88 -1.66
N HIS A 93 9.15 -13.98 -2.49
CA HIS A 93 9.72 -12.82 -3.17
C HIS A 93 8.69 -12.16 -4.10
N THR A 94 7.89 -12.95 -4.82
CA THR A 94 6.84 -12.42 -5.71
C THR A 94 5.77 -11.65 -4.94
N VAL A 95 5.31 -12.19 -3.80
CA VAL A 95 4.31 -11.53 -2.94
C VAL A 95 4.89 -10.24 -2.34
N LEU A 96 6.13 -10.30 -1.85
CA LEU A 96 6.84 -9.14 -1.29
C LEU A 96 7.02 -8.02 -2.33
N VAL A 97 7.45 -8.34 -3.55
CA VAL A 97 7.53 -7.36 -4.65
C VAL A 97 6.16 -6.78 -4.96
N THR A 98 5.12 -7.61 -4.95
CA THR A 98 3.73 -7.17 -5.18
C THR A 98 3.32 -6.12 -4.14
N TYR A 99 3.59 -6.35 -2.85
CA TYR A 99 3.34 -5.37 -1.79
C TYR A 99 4.08 -4.05 -2.04
N TYR A 100 5.37 -4.09 -2.38
CA TYR A 100 6.13 -2.87 -2.64
C TYR A 100 5.59 -2.08 -3.83
N VAL A 101 5.17 -2.76 -4.90
CA VAL A 101 4.56 -2.12 -6.06
C VAL A 101 3.23 -1.46 -5.67
N PHE A 102 2.32 -2.16 -5.00
CA PHE A 102 1.03 -1.61 -4.60
C PHE A 102 1.16 -0.44 -3.61
N TYR A 103 2.03 -0.56 -2.60
CA TYR A 103 2.29 0.55 -1.69
C TYR A 103 2.94 1.74 -2.39
N GLY A 104 3.83 1.51 -3.35
CA GLY A 104 4.39 2.55 -4.20
C GLY A 104 3.31 3.27 -5.02
N ILE A 105 2.36 2.54 -5.61
CA ILE A 105 1.23 3.11 -6.35
C ILE A 105 0.32 3.92 -5.41
N ILE A 106 0.03 3.43 -4.20
CA ILE A 106 -0.75 4.18 -3.21
C ILE A 106 -0.03 5.47 -2.83
N ALA A 107 1.28 5.42 -2.56
CA ALA A 107 2.07 6.60 -2.25
C ALA A 107 2.01 7.61 -3.41
N PHE A 108 2.14 7.16 -4.65
CA PHE A 108 1.97 8.01 -5.83
C PHE A 108 0.58 8.64 -5.89
N PHE A 109 -0.48 7.88 -5.60
CA PHE A 109 -1.83 8.43 -5.60
C PHE A 109 -2.06 9.46 -4.49
N LEU A 110 -1.57 9.21 -3.29
CA LEU A 110 -1.73 10.11 -2.15
C LEU A 110 -0.95 11.41 -2.33
N PHE A 111 0.29 11.34 -2.82
CA PHE A 111 1.18 12.50 -2.88
C PHE A 111 1.16 13.25 -4.22
N LEU A 112 0.81 12.58 -5.32
CA LEU A 112 0.79 13.20 -6.64
C LEU A 112 -0.63 13.28 -7.20
N LEU A 113 -1.32 12.14 -7.35
CA LEU A 113 -2.60 12.10 -8.08
C LEU A 113 -3.70 12.92 -7.38
N LEU A 114 -3.94 12.70 -6.09
CA LEU A 114 -5.02 13.38 -5.37
C LEU A 114 -4.79 14.90 -5.25
N PRO A 115 -3.59 15.38 -4.84
CA PRO A 115 -3.33 16.81 -4.82
C PRO A 115 -3.40 17.44 -6.23
N PHE A 116 -2.90 16.73 -7.25
CA PHE A 116 -3.00 17.19 -8.64
C PHE A 116 -4.46 17.38 -9.06
N MET A 117 -5.31 16.39 -8.79
CA MET A 117 -6.74 16.45 -9.14
C MET A 117 -7.48 17.55 -8.36
N TYR A 118 -7.10 17.79 -7.11
CA TYR A 118 -7.62 18.89 -6.31
C TYR A 118 -7.29 20.25 -6.94
N PHE A 119 -6.01 20.52 -7.24
CA PHE A 119 -5.63 21.79 -7.88
C PHE A 119 -6.17 21.92 -9.31
N PHE A 120 -6.28 20.81 -10.05
CA PHE A 120 -6.86 20.80 -11.37
C PHE A 120 -8.34 21.18 -11.36
N TYR A 121 -9.08 20.76 -10.32
CA TYR A 121 -10.46 21.13 -10.10
C TYR A 121 -10.61 22.60 -9.69
N GLU A 122 -9.77 23.08 -8.77
CA GLU A 122 -9.85 24.46 -8.27
C GLU A 122 -9.57 25.49 -9.37
N GLU A 123 -8.66 25.21 -10.30
CA GLU A 123 -8.30 26.10 -11.42
C GLU A 123 -9.33 26.07 -12.58
N LYS A 124 -10.55 25.62 -12.32
CA LYS A 124 -11.63 25.54 -13.32
C LYS A 124 -12.23 26.93 -13.54
N ASP A 125 -11.57 27.73 -14.37
CA ASP A 125 -12.10 28.99 -14.90
C ASP A 125 -12.74 28.82 -16.29
N GLU A 126 -13.77 29.63 -16.58
CA GLU A 126 -14.59 29.55 -17.80
C GLU A 126 -13.80 29.74 -19.12
N ASN A 127 -12.62 30.38 -19.07
CA ASN A 127 -11.78 30.68 -20.24
C ASN A 127 -10.46 29.88 -20.32
N SER A 128 -10.25 28.92 -19.41
CA SER A 128 -8.95 28.23 -19.28
C SER A 128 -8.86 26.94 -20.10
N THR A 129 -7.83 26.83 -20.96
CA THR A 129 -7.53 25.60 -21.74
C THR A 129 -6.99 24.49 -20.83
N CYS A 130 -7.36 23.22 -21.07
CA CYS A 130 -6.88 22.05 -20.29
C CYS A 130 -5.35 22.00 -20.08
N LYS A 131 -4.57 22.44 -21.08
CA LYS A 131 -3.11 22.51 -20.99
C LYS A 131 -2.61 23.52 -19.96
N ALA A 132 -3.27 24.69 -19.87
CA ALA A 132 -2.92 25.72 -18.89
C ALA A 132 -3.26 25.26 -17.46
N ARG A 133 -4.42 24.60 -17.28
CA ARG A 133 -4.84 24.00 -16.01
C ARG A 133 -3.86 22.92 -15.52
N CYS A 134 -3.39 22.05 -16.42
CA CYS A 134 -2.40 21.01 -16.10
C CYS A 134 -1.05 21.62 -15.67
N TYR A 135 -0.61 22.70 -16.34
CA TYR A 135 0.64 23.37 -15.98
C TYR A 135 0.55 24.10 -14.63
N ALA A 136 -0.57 24.79 -14.37
CA ALA A 136 -0.82 25.46 -13.10
C ALA A 136 -0.88 24.47 -11.93
N SER A 137 -1.64 23.39 -12.07
CA SER A 137 -1.74 22.33 -11.06
C SER A 137 -0.41 21.63 -10.79
N LEU A 138 0.41 21.36 -11.83
CA LEU A 138 1.75 20.79 -11.66
C LEU A 138 2.67 21.68 -10.80
N LYS A 139 2.55 23.02 -10.91
CA LYS A 139 3.33 23.95 -10.09
C LYS A 139 3.03 23.78 -8.60
N TYR A 140 1.76 23.62 -8.24
CA TYR A 140 1.34 23.43 -6.85
C TYR A 140 1.64 22.02 -6.33
N CYS A 141 1.65 21.00 -7.20
CA CYS A 141 2.11 19.66 -6.84
C CYS A 141 3.57 19.59 -6.38
N VAL A 142 4.42 20.57 -6.71
CA VAL A 142 5.81 20.61 -6.22
C VAL A 142 5.87 20.62 -4.70
N VAL A 143 4.95 21.33 -4.03
CA VAL A 143 4.88 21.35 -2.56
C VAL A 143 4.52 19.97 -2.02
N CYS A 144 3.57 19.28 -2.65
CA CYS A 144 3.19 17.91 -2.28
C CYS A 144 4.35 16.92 -2.47
N VAL A 145 5.16 17.08 -3.53
CA VAL A 145 6.37 16.29 -3.75
C VAL A 145 7.40 16.55 -2.66
N ILE A 146 7.60 17.80 -2.24
CA ILE A 146 8.51 18.13 -1.12
C ILE A 146 8.04 17.41 0.15
N ILE A 147 6.74 17.47 0.46
CA ILE A 147 6.15 16.77 1.61
C ILE A 147 6.37 15.25 1.49
N ALA A 148 6.16 14.68 0.31
CA ALA A 148 6.39 13.27 0.04
C ALA A 148 7.85 12.86 0.28
N VAL A 149 8.80 13.67 -0.19
CA VAL A 149 10.24 13.45 0.04
C VAL A 149 10.56 13.50 1.52
N VAL A 150 9.99 14.45 2.27
CA VAL A 150 10.17 14.52 3.73
C VAL A 150 9.63 13.26 4.41
N PHE A 151 8.43 12.79 4.05
CA PHE A 151 7.87 11.54 4.60
C PHE A 151 8.71 10.31 4.23
N LEU A 152 9.19 10.22 2.99
CA LEU A 152 10.08 9.14 2.56
C LEU A 152 11.43 9.19 3.26
N LEU A 153 12.00 10.38 3.49
CA LEU A 153 13.23 10.54 4.26
C LEU A 153 13.02 10.14 5.71
N ILE A 154 11.91 10.52 6.34
CA ILE A 154 11.56 10.03 7.68
C ILE A 154 11.44 8.50 7.66
N GLY A 155 10.68 7.94 6.72
CA GLY A 155 10.52 6.50 6.56
C GLY A 155 11.84 5.75 6.31
N ALA A 156 12.79 6.36 5.59
CA ALA A 156 14.10 5.79 5.30
C ALA A 156 15.10 5.96 6.46
N LEU A 157 15.01 7.05 7.21
CA LEU A 157 15.93 7.37 8.32
C LEU A 157 15.51 6.76 9.65
N VAL A 158 14.22 6.45 9.85
CA VAL A 158 13.70 5.74 11.04
C VAL A 158 14.32 4.34 11.22
N PRO A 159 14.44 3.48 10.19
CA PRO A 159 15.10 2.17 10.33
C PRO A 159 16.64 2.25 10.37
N GLY A 160 17.24 3.44 10.28
CA GLY A 160 18.69 3.63 10.18
C GLY A 160 19.47 3.49 11.50
N ARG A 161 18.81 3.12 12.61
CA ARG A 161 19.49 2.93 13.89
C ARG A 161 19.40 1.47 14.32
N THR A 162 20.51 0.78 14.07
CA THR A 162 20.90 -0.57 14.52
C THR A 162 20.24 -1.77 13.81
N SER A 163 21.06 -2.53 13.08
CA SER A 163 20.69 -3.83 12.54
C SER A 163 20.62 -4.85 13.68
N PRO A 164 19.50 -5.58 13.85
CA PRO A 164 19.41 -6.69 14.78
C PRO A 164 20.24 -7.88 14.29
N LYS A 165 20.56 -8.79 15.21
CA LYS A 165 21.34 -10.01 14.97
C LYS A 165 20.73 -10.80 13.80
N SER A 166 21.53 -11.31 12.86
CA SER A 166 21.07 -11.81 11.55
C SER A 166 20.04 -12.96 11.55
N ASN A 167 19.68 -13.50 12.72
CA ASN A 167 18.74 -14.62 12.90
C ASN A 167 17.59 -14.28 13.87
N SER A 168 17.35 -13.00 14.20
CA SER A 168 16.26 -12.61 15.10
C SER A 168 14.95 -12.44 14.35
N THR A 169 13.85 -12.90 14.94
CA THR A 169 12.48 -12.71 14.46
C THR A 169 12.12 -11.22 14.36
N GLU A 170 11.26 -10.81 13.42
CA GLU A 170 10.83 -9.40 13.27
C GLU A 170 10.28 -8.78 14.58
N TRP A 171 9.68 -9.60 15.44
CA TRP A 171 9.24 -9.21 16.78
C TRP A 171 10.38 -8.80 17.73
N GLU A 172 11.52 -9.49 17.68
CA GLU A 172 12.70 -9.14 18.50
C GLU A 172 13.33 -7.83 18.03
N LYS A 173 13.20 -7.49 16.74
CA LYS A 173 13.64 -6.20 16.21
C LYS A 173 12.79 -5.06 16.74
N ILE A 174 11.47 -5.25 16.79
CA ILE A 174 10.52 -4.27 17.35
C ILE A 174 10.75 -4.11 18.85
N ASP A 175 10.94 -5.21 19.59
CA ASP A 175 11.21 -5.18 21.04
C ASP A 175 12.53 -4.45 21.36
N PHE A 176 13.56 -4.71 20.56
CA PHE A 176 14.84 -3.99 20.66
C PHE A 176 14.67 -2.47 20.44
N LEU A 177 13.91 -2.04 19.43
CA LEU A 177 13.65 -0.62 19.17
C LEU A 177 12.84 0.04 20.30
N LEU A 178 11.85 -0.66 20.85
CA LEU A 178 11.06 -0.17 21.99
C LEU A 178 11.92 -0.01 23.25
N HIS A 179 12.83 -0.96 23.49
CA HIS A 179 13.75 -0.90 24.60
C HIS A 179 14.75 0.27 24.47
N ASP A 180 15.31 0.50 23.27
CA ASP A 180 16.23 1.62 22.99
C ASP A 180 15.54 2.98 23.17
N MET A 181 14.31 3.14 22.64
CA MET A 181 13.52 4.37 22.85
C MET A 181 13.22 4.62 24.33
N THR A 182 12.96 3.56 25.10
CA THR A 182 12.65 3.64 26.53
C THR A 182 13.90 3.97 27.35
N GLN A 183 15.07 3.44 27.02
CA GLN A 183 16.32 3.84 27.68
C GLN A 183 16.68 5.30 27.40
N THR A 184 16.54 5.74 26.14
CA THR A 184 16.86 7.11 25.75
C THR A 184 15.96 8.14 26.43
N SER A 185 14.67 7.82 26.62
CA SER A 185 13.72 8.68 27.34
C SER A 185 14.01 8.73 28.85
N ASN A 186 14.34 7.60 29.47
CA ASN A 186 14.71 7.54 30.89
C ASN A 186 16.00 8.33 31.19
N LEU A 187 17.02 8.21 30.32
CA LEU A 187 18.25 8.99 30.45
C LEU A 187 17.97 10.49 30.39
N LYS A 188 17.17 10.95 29.41
CA LYS A 188 16.79 12.37 29.27
C LYS A 188 16.05 12.89 30.51
N THR A 189 15.23 12.06 31.14
CA THR A 189 14.49 12.41 32.37
C THR A 189 15.40 12.50 33.59
N SER A 190 16.42 11.63 33.70
CA SER A 190 17.43 11.72 34.76
C SER A 190 18.29 12.98 34.66
N TYR A 191 18.71 13.40 33.46
CA TYR A 191 19.48 14.64 33.27
C TYR A 191 18.71 15.91 33.65
N LEU A 192 17.39 15.90 33.55
CA LEU A 192 16.52 17.02 33.94
C LEU A 192 16.23 17.08 35.46
N LYS A 193 16.51 16.00 36.20
CA LYS A 193 16.28 15.94 37.66
C LYS A 193 17.55 16.26 38.48
N THR A 194 18.71 16.38 37.83
CA THR A 194 20.02 16.64 38.46
C THR A 194 20.53 18.07 38.21
N ASN A 195 19.77 18.91 37.48
CA ASN A 195 19.93 20.37 37.43
C ASN A 195 18.71 21.03 38.08
#